data_AF-A0A7V7D9F9-F1
#
_entry.id   AF-A0A7V7D9F9-F1
#
_cell.length_a   1.000
_cell.length_b   1.000
_cell.length_c   1.000
_cell.angle_alpha   90.00
_cell.angle_beta   90.00
_cell.angle_gamma   90.00
#
_symmetry.space_group_name_H-M   'P 1'
#
loop_
_entity.id
_entity.type
_entity.pdbx_description
1 polymer ?
#
loop_
_entity_poly.entity_id
_entity_poly.type
_entity_poly.pdbx_seq_one_letter_code
_entity_poly.pdbx_strand_id
1 'polypeptide(L)'
;MDNNRTKREIIQLVESRRITSEEGFQRLKELRRKQADVQTAGKRERLFFSPVWQESIPGSIEKSASIAGNVLIFADNKASIAGISEKLKGDSGGSNIRIVSVFAGEKYEKRDTDTFAINPKSRDDYRSLFTTLRKDRGVPGHILHLRSKDPFESDESLIKKQMGISFFSVFHLCQELLEQKIQGTIQILYFYSGSTEKRQPLFSALSGFFKALRMENPHVAGRTIALSDWNEIPEIVSDELKILNREDICYRDGKRLTLRLAEFHLETDAPKSMLFKQRGVYLITGGAGGLGLAISEHIVKQV
;
A
#
# COMPACT_ATOMS: atom_id res chain seq x y z
N MET A 1 -35.80 -32.68 -11.18
CA MET A 1 -36.44 -33.04 -9.90
C MET A 1 -36.83 -31.75 -9.20
N ASP A 2 -38.05 -31.67 -8.68
CA ASP A 2 -38.61 -30.43 -8.13
C ASP A 2 -37.97 -30.09 -6.77
N ASN A 3 -37.10 -29.09 -6.75
CA ASN A 3 -36.30 -28.72 -5.56
C ASN A 3 -37.16 -28.29 -4.37
N ASN A 4 -38.36 -27.77 -4.61
CA ASN A 4 -39.28 -27.42 -3.52
C ASN A 4 -39.81 -28.67 -2.82
N ARG A 5 -39.95 -29.78 -3.55
CA ARG A 5 -40.31 -31.08 -2.99
C ARG A 5 -39.17 -31.64 -2.13
N THR A 6 -37.93 -31.61 -2.62
CA THR A 6 -36.76 -32.10 -1.87
C THR A 6 -36.48 -31.27 -0.60
N LYS A 7 -36.71 -29.95 -0.64
CA LYS A 7 -36.63 -29.09 0.55
C LYS A 7 -37.66 -29.49 1.62
N ARG A 8 -38.91 -29.74 1.21
CA ARG A 8 -39.99 -30.20 2.11
C ARG A 8 -39.69 -31.57 2.69
N GLU A 9 -39.12 -32.49 1.91
CA GLU A 9 -38.70 -33.83 2.38
C GLU A 9 -37.62 -33.74 3.46
N ILE A 10 -36.63 -32.84 3.32
CA ILE A 10 -35.60 -32.65 4.36
C ILE A 10 -36.21 -32.09 5.65
N ILE A 11 -37.13 -31.13 5.54
CA ILE A 11 -37.82 -30.56 6.71
C ILE A 11 -38.65 -31.64 7.42
N GLN A 12 -39.39 -32.47 6.66
CA GLN A 12 -40.15 -33.58 7.22
C GLN A 12 -39.27 -34.62 7.93
N LEU A 13 -38.07 -34.90 7.44
CA LEU A 13 -37.13 -35.81 8.10
C LEU A 13 -36.62 -35.27 9.45
N VAL A 14 -36.46 -33.94 9.57
CA VAL A 14 -36.11 -33.29 10.84
C VAL A 14 -37.30 -33.32 11.81
N GLU A 15 -38.50 -32.97 11.33
CA GLU A 15 -39.74 -32.99 12.13
C GLU A 15 -40.09 -34.39 12.64
N SER A 16 -39.87 -35.42 11.81
CA SER A 16 -40.06 -36.82 12.19
C SER A 16 -38.89 -37.42 12.99
N ARG A 17 -37.90 -36.60 13.40
CA ARG A 17 -36.68 -36.99 14.14
C ARG A 17 -35.86 -38.11 13.49
N ARG A 18 -35.95 -38.26 12.16
CA ARG A 18 -35.16 -39.25 11.39
C ARG A 18 -33.74 -38.76 11.10
N ILE A 19 -33.54 -37.45 11.12
CA ILE A 19 -32.23 -36.79 11.08
C ILE A 19 -32.20 -35.66 12.11
N THR A 20 -31.01 -35.27 12.53
CA THR A 20 -30.84 -34.11 13.41
C THR A 20 -31.09 -32.79 12.68
N SER A 21 -31.40 -31.72 13.42
CA SER A 21 -31.54 -30.38 12.85
C SER A 21 -30.27 -29.90 12.15
N GLU A 22 -29.10 -30.29 12.65
CA GLU A 22 -27.79 -29.94 12.05
C GLU A 22 -27.58 -30.68 10.72
N GLU A 23 -27.87 -31.98 10.66
CA GLU A 23 -27.81 -32.74 9.40
C GLU A 23 -28.82 -32.23 8.37
N GLY A 24 -30.03 -31.86 8.81
CA GLY A 24 -31.03 -31.21 7.97
C GLY A 24 -30.54 -29.89 7.41
N PHE A 25 -29.90 -29.05 8.25
CA PHE A 25 -29.31 -27.79 7.83
C PHE A 25 -28.19 -27.97 6.80
N GLN A 26 -27.27 -28.94 7.01
CA GLN A 26 -26.19 -29.22 6.06
C GLN A 26 -26.74 -29.69 4.69
N ARG A 27 -27.75 -30.57 4.69
CA ARG A 27 -28.39 -31.04 3.43
C ARG A 27 -29.09 -29.91 2.69
N LEU A 28 -29.74 -28.98 3.40
CA LEU A 28 -30.35 -27.78 2.79
C LEU A 28 -29.29 -26.83 2.22
N LYS A 29 -28.16 -26.68 2.91
CA LYS A 29 -27.02 -25.88 2.46
C LYS A 29 -26.40 -26.46 1.18
N GLU A 30 -26.26 -27.79 1.09
CA GLU A 30 -25.81 -28.47 -0.13
C GLU A 30 -26.79 -28.32 -1.30
N LEU A 31 -28.10 -28.42 -1.05
CA LEU A 31 -29.13 -28.20 -2.07
C LEU A 31 -29.09 -26.79 -2.64
N ARG A 32 -28.91 -25.78 -1.78
CA ARG A 32 -28.71 -24.39 -2.21
C ARG A 32 -27.42 -24.21 -3.00
N ARG A 33 -26.32 -24.88 -2.60
CA ARG A 33 -25.05 -24.85 -3.34
C ARG A 33 -25.19 -25.46 -4.73
N LYS A 34 -25.86 -26.61 -4.84
CA LYS A 34 -26.17 -27.25 -6.13
C LYS A 34 -27.07 -26.37 -7.01
N GLN A 35 -28.04 -25.65 -6.43
CA GLN A 35 -28.86 -24.68 -7.17
C GLN A 35 -28.03 -23.50 -7.71
N ALA A 36 -27.15 -22.94 -6.86
CA ALA A 36 -26.24 -21.90 -7.28
C ALA A 36 -25.32 -22.42 -8.40
N ASP A 37 -24.74 -23.61 -8.28
CA ASP A 37 -23.86 -24.18 -9.30
C ASP A 37 -24.60 -24.50 -10.62
N VAL A 38 -25.88 -24.89 -10.58
CA VAL A 38 -26.71 -25.13 -11.78
C VAL A 38 -27.15 -23.82 -12.46
N GLN A 39 -27.47 -22.77 -11.71
CA GLN A 39 -27.76 -21.44 -12.27
C GLN A 39 -26.50 -20.71 -12.77
N THR A 40 -25.33 -21.05 -12.25
CA THR A 40 -24.03 -20.51 -12.69
C THR A 40 -23.34 -21.42 -13.73
N ALA A 41 -24.08 -22.26 -14.47
CA ALA A 41 -23.51 -23.17 -15.48
C ALA A 41 -22.91 -22.46 -16.72
N GLY A 42 -22.70 -21.15 -16.68
CA GLY A 42 -21.68 -20.49 -17.49
C GLY A 42 -20.31 -20.81 -16.92
N LYS A 43 -19.38 -21.26 -17.77
CA LYS A 43 -17.99 -21.56 -17.43
C LYS A 43 -17.45 -20.45 -16.50
N ARG A 44 -17.26 -20.73 -15.20
CA ARG A 44 -16.63 -19.76 -14.29
C ARG A 44 -15.22 -19.54 -14.79
N GLU A 45 -15.03 -18.46 -15.52
CA GLU A 45 -13.74 -18.06 -16.02
C GLU A 45 -12.91 -17.58 -14.84
N ARG A 46 -11.78 -18.25 -14.61
CA ARG A 46 -10.83 -17.85 -13.59
C ARG A 46 -9.92 -16.81 -14.22
N LEU A 47 -10.02 -15.57 -13.75
CA LEU A 47 -9.13 -14.49 -14.15
C LEU A 47 -7.90 -14.53 -13.25
N PHE A 48 -6.72 -14.42 -13.85
CA PHE A 48 -5.46 -14.34 -13.11
C PHE A 48 -4.80 -13.01 -13.40
N PHE A 49 -4.30 -12.35 -12.35
CA PHE A 49 -3.63 -11.06 -12.47
C PHE A 49 -2.28 -11.12 -11.79
N SER A 50 -1.28 -10.49 -12.38
CA SER A 50 0.02 -10.29 -11.75
C SER A 50 0.41 -8.81 -11.77
N PRO A 51 1.12 -8.33 -10.73
CA PRO A 51 1.69 -6.99 -10.75
C PRO A 51 2.85 -6.93 -11.76
N VAL A 52 2.80 -5.96 -12.67
CA VAL A 52 3.84 -5.70 -13.67
C VAL A 52 4.28 -4.24 -13.61
N TRP A 53 5.59 -4.02 -13.78
CA TRP A 53 6.16 -2.69 -13.95
C TRP A 53 6.16 -2.33 -15.43
N GLN A 54 5.50 -1.24 -15.80
CA GLN A 54 5.42 -0.76 -17.18
C GLN A 54 6.00 0.64 -17.29
N GLU A 55 6.73 0.93 -18.37
CA GLU A 55 7.27 2.27 -18.62
C GLU A 55 6.12 3.26 -18.82
N SER A 56 6.23 4.42 -18.15
CA SER A 56 5.19 5.45 -18.23
C SER A 56 5.29 6.14 -19.58
N ILE A 57 4.20 6.20 -20.35
CA ILE A 57 4.19 6.85 -21.67
C ILE A 57 4.32 8.38 -21.48
N PRO A 58 5.35 9.03 -22.04
CA PRO A 58 5.51 10.49 -21.95
C PRO A 58 4.37 11.19 -22.72
N GLY A 59 3.36 11.67 -22.00
CA GLY A 59 2.19 12.37 -22.57
C GLY A 59 0.83 11.89 -22.09
N SER A 60 0.73 10.70 -21.49
CA SER A 60 -0.52 10.21 -20.88
C SER A 60 -0.70 10.65 -19.42
N ILE A 61 0.31 11.31 -18.86
CA ILE A 61 0.32 11.71 -17.46
C ILE A 61 -0.22 13.14 -17.34
N GLU A 62 -1.38 13.28 -16.71
CA GLU A 62 -1.90 14.59 -16.33
C GLU A 62 -0.92 15.30 -15.38
N LYS A 63 -0.44 16.46 -15.83
CA LYS A 63 0.47 17.32 -15.09
C LYS A 63 -0.18 18.67 -14.80
N SER A 64 0.04 19.18 -13.59
CA SER A 64 -0.19 20.59 -13.28
C SER A 64 0.81 21.47 -14.02
N ALA A 65 0.36 22.66 -14.44
CA ALA A 65 1.20 23.65 -15.10
C ALA A 65 2.31 24.20 -14.19
N SER A 66 2.09 24.21 -12.87
CA SER A 66 3.07 24.62 -11.86
C SER A 66 2.94 23.80 -10.59
N ILE A 67 4.01 23.78 -9.79
CA ILE A 67 3.96 23.29 -8.42
C ILE A 67 3.23 24.36 -7.60
N ALA A 68 2.02 24.07 -7.17
CA ALA A 68 1.19 25.00 -6.41
C ALA A 68 1.37 24.76 -4.90
N GLY A 69 1.81 25.78 -4.17
CA GLY A 69 1.82 25.77 -2.72
C GLY A 69 3.14 25.36 -2.08
N ASN A 70 3.09 25.18 -0.75
CA ASN A 70 4.26 24.95 0.09
C ASN A 70 4.60 23.45 0.13
N VAL A 71 5.86 23.14 0.42
CA VAL A 71 6.37 21.76 0.52
C VAL A 71 6.90 21.49 1.93
N LEU A 72 6.46 20.38 2.53
CA LEU A 72 6.99 19.85 3.78
C LEU A 72 7.90 18.66 3.48
N ILE A 73 9.15 18.66 3.95
CA ILE A 73 10.14 17.64 3.64
C ILE A 73 10.62 16.97 4.93
N PHE A 74 10.34 15.68 5.08
CA PHE A 74 10.94 14.82 6.10
C PHE A 74 12.24 14.21 5.56
N ALA A 75 13.38 14.61 6.12
CA ALA A 75 14.69 14.17 5.65
C ALA A 75 15.65 13.88 6.82
N ASP A 76 16.86 13.43 6.48
CA ASP A 76 17.90 13.08 7.46
C ASP A 76 18.68 14.32 7.91
N ASN A 77 19.04 15.18 6.96
CA ASN A 77 19.87 16.36 7.21
C ASN A 77 19.69 17.44 6.11
N LYS A 78 20.22 18.64 6.34
CA LYS A 78 20.13 19.78 5.39
C LYS A 78 20.79 19.49 4.04
N ALA A 79 21.88 18.71 3.99
CA ALA A 79 22.54 18.40 2.72
C ALA A 79 21.64 17.56 1.80
N SER A 80 20.89 16.61 2.37
CA SER A 80 19.99 15.73 1.60
C SER A 80 18.81 16.44 0.92
N ILE A 81 18.55 17.71 1.27
CA ILE A 81 17.45 18.50 0.70
C ILE A 81 17.94 19.75 -0.06
N ALA A 82 19.25 19.99 -0.11
CA ALA A 82 19.81 21.19 -0.73
C ALA A 82 19.49 21.26 -2.23
N GLY A 83 19.82 20.20 -2.98
CA GLY A 83 19.55 20.11 -4.41
C GLY A 83 18.06 20.15 -4.74
N ILE A 84 17.21 19.49 -3.93
CA ILE A 84 15.74 19.56 -4.06
C ILE A 84 15.27 21.00 -3.88
N SER A 85 15.76 21.70 -2.87
CA SER A 85 15.35 23.07 -2.58
C SER A 85 15.75 24.05 -3.67
N GLU A 86 16.96 23.90 -4.22
CA GLU A 86 17.44 24.68 -5.34
C GLU A 86 16.61 24.42 -6.59
N LYS A 87 16.38 23.14 -6.93
CA LYS A 87 15.60 22.74 -8.10
C LYS A 87 14.16 23.25 -8.05
N LEU A 88 13.49 23.11 -6.90
CA LEU A 88 12.12 23.59 -6.71
C LEU A 88 12.01 25.12 -6.81
N LYS A 89 13.00 25.86 -6.30
CA LYS A 89 13.03 27.33 -6.44
C LYS A 89 13.32 27.76 -7.88
N GLY A 90 14.16 27.03 -8.61
CA GLY A 90 14.43 27.30 -10.03
C GLY A 90 13.23 27.02 -10.93
N ASP A 91 12.51 25.94 -10.68
CA ASP A 91 11.35 25.51 -11.49
C ASP A 91 10.03 26.20 -11.09
N SER A 92 10.04 27.10 -10.10
CA SER A 92 8.82 27.71 -9.56
C SER A 92 8.20 28.80 -10.46
N GLY A 93 8.87 29.17 -11.56
CA GLY A 93 8.33 30.12 -12.55
C GLY A 93 7.96 31.49 -11.98
N GLY A 94 8.65 31.93 -10.91
CA GLY A 94 8.37 33.19 -10.20
C GLY A 94 7.43 33.05 -9.00
N SER A 95 6.86 31.87 -8.73
CA SER A 95 6.10 31.60 -7.51
C SER A 95 7.04 31.38 -6.32
N ASN A 96 6.71 31.97 -5.16
CA ASN A 96 7.51 31.77 -3.94
C ASN A 96 7.09 30.48 -3.23
N ILE A 97 7.78 29.37 -3.51
CA ILE A 97 7.55 28.08 -2.84
C ILE A 97 8.24 28.11 -1.47
N ARG A 98 7.44 28.02 -0.39
CA ARG A 98 7.97 27.80 0.96
C ARG A 98 8.35 26.34 1.14
N ILE A 99 9.56 26.10 1.64
CA ILE A 99 10.06 24.77 1.95
C ILE A 99 10.23 24.66 3.46
N VAL A 100 9.46 23.75 4.07
CA VAL A 100 9.54 23.43 5.49
C VAL A 100 10.28 22.11 5.65
N SER A 101 11.33 22.08 6.46
CA SER A 101 12.21 20.92 6.65
C SER A 101 12.01 20.31 8.04
N VAL A 102 11.86 19.00 8.10
CA VAL A 102 11.67 18.24 9.33
C VAL A 102 12.71 17.14 9.45
N PHE A 103 13.57 17.25 10.45
CA PHE A 103 14.63 16.29 10.75
C PHE A 103 14.24 15.36 11.91
N ALA A 104 14.91 14.21 12.00
CA ALA A 104 14.76 13.34 13.18
C ALA A 104 15.44 14.01 14.39
N GLY A 105 14.83 13.88 15.55
CA GLY A 105 15.36 14.31 16.85
C GLY A 105 14.72 13.53 17.98
N GLU A 106 15.10 13.84 19.22
CA GLU A 106 14.56 13.14 20.41
C GLU A 106 13.14 13.59 20.78
N LYS A 107 12.76 14.82 20.39
CA LYS A 107 11.47 15.45 20.66
C LYS A 107 11.18 16.58 19.67
N TYR A 108 9.98 17.13 19.73
CA TYR A 108 9.61 18.33 18.98
C TYR A 108 10.50 19.52 19.36
N GLU A 109 11.11 20.12 18.35
CA GLU A 109 11.93 21.31 18.46
C GLU A 109 11.73 22.18 17.21
N LYS A 110 11.41 23.46 17.41
CA LYS A 110 11.47 24.47 16.34
C LYS A 110 12.87 25.07 16.34
N ARG A 111 13.67 24.77 15.30
CA ARG A 111 15.07 25.23 15.19
C ARG A 111 15.18 26.59 14.53
N ASP A 112 14.35 26.86 13.52
CA ASP A 112 14.18 28.18 12.91
C ASP A 112 12.75 28.34 12.36
N THR A 113 12.51 29.33 11.49
CA THR A 113 11.18 29.61 10.91
C THR A 113 10.60 28.41 10.14
N ASP A 114 11.46 27.69 9.42
CA ASP A 114 11.07 26.64 8.47
C ASP A 114 11.73 25.30 8.76
N THR A 115 12.52 25.20 9.83
CA THR A 115 13.23 23.98 10.22
C THR A 115 12.77 23.48 11.58
N PHE A 116 12.40 22.21 11.61
CA PHE A 116 11.92 21.51 12.79
C PHE A 116 12.69 20.20 13.00
N ALA A 117 12.67 19.71 14.23
CA ALA A 117 13.01 18.33 14.55
C ALA A 117 11.87 17.68 15.33
N ILE A 118 11.65 16.39 15.09
CA ILE A 118 10.66 15.58 15.80
C ILE A 118 11.20 14.19 16.05
N ASN A 119 10.68 13.53 17.09
CA ASN A 119 10.79 12.10 17.25
C ASN A 119 9.86 11.39 16.26
N PRO A 120 10.37 10.60 15.30
CA PRO A 120 9.54 9.96 14.28
C PRO A 120 8.50 8.98 14.87
N LYS A 121 8.73 8.50 16.09
CA LYS A 121 7.88 7.54 16.81
C LYS A 121 6.88 8.21 17.76
N SER A 122 6.96 9.54 17.94
CA SER A 122 6.09 10.30 18.83
C SER A 122 4.98 10.96 18.03
N ARG A 123 3.74 10.50 18.20
CA ARG A 123 2.57 11.14 17.60
C ARG A 123 2.40 12.59 18.06
N ASP A 124 2.64 12.87 19.34
CA ASP A 124 2.49 14.21 19.93
C ASP A 124 3.46 15.23 19.32
N ASP A 125 4.61 14.78 18.81
CA ASP A 125 5.54 15.64 18.11
C ASP A 125 5.00 16.07 16.74
N TYR A 126 4.35 15.17 16.00
CA TYR A 126 3.64 15.54 14.76
C TYR A 126 2.51 16.52 15.08
N ARG A 127 1.74 16.29 16.14
CA ARG A 127 0.68 17.20 16.56
C ARG A 127 1.20 18.61 16.84
N SER A 128 2.33 18.70 17.55
CA SER A 128 3.00 19.96 17.87
C SER A 128 3.50 20.69 16.61
N LEU A 129 4.07 19.93 15.67
CA LEU A 129 4.48 20.42 14.36
C LEU A 129 3.28 21.00 13.59
N PHE A 130 2.22 20.21 13.38
CA PHE A 130 1.07 20.64 12.58
C PHE A 130 0.30 21.79 13.23
N THR A 131 0.22 21.84 14.56
CA THR A 131 -0.34 22.98 15.29
C THR A 131 0.44 24.26 15.00
N THR A 132 1.78 24.17 14.95
CA THR A 132 2.65 25.31 14.64
C THR A 132 2.50 25.74 13.19
N LEU A 133 2.51 24.80 12.23
CA LEU A 133 2.35 25.10 10.81
C LEU A 133 0.99 25.78 10.53
N ARG A 134 -0.07 25.30 11.17
CA ARG A 134 -1.42 25.84 11.03
C ARG A 134 -1.54 27.29 11.51
N LYS A 135 -0.89 27.63 12.63
CA LYS A 135 -0.90 28.99 13.19
C LYS A 135 -0.07 29.98 12.38
N ASP A 136 0.86 29.49 11.58
CA ASP A 136 1.78 30.31 10.81
C ASP A 136 1.25 30.58 9.38
N ARG A 137 1.53 29.71 8.40
CA ARG A 137 1.06 29.89 7.00
C ARG A 137 0.29 28.67 6.46
N GLY A 138 -0.35 27.93 7.36
CA GLY A 138 -1.09 26.73 7.01
C GLY A 138 -0.22 25.50 6.76
N VAL A 139 -0.87 24.36 6.61
CA VAL A 139 -0.20 23.08 6.34
C VAL A 139 0.17 23.00 4.85
N PRO A 140 1.43 22.67 4.52
CA PRO A 140 1.85 22.43 3.14
C PRO A 140 1.01 21.37 2.42
N GLY A 141 0.59 21.65 1.18
CA GLY A 141 -0.21 20.73 0.35
C GLY A 141 0.62 19.58 -0.24
N HIS A 142 1.94 19.72 -0.28
CA HIS A 142 2.86 18.69 -0.73
C HIS A 142 3.76 18.24 0.42
N ILE A 143 3.90 16.93 0.60
CA ILE A 143 4.73 16.34 1.64
C ILE A 143 5.67 15.32 1.02
N LEU A 144 6.96 15.49 1.22
CA LEU A 144 8.00 14.56 0.80
C LEU A 144 8.52 13.79 2.02
N HIS A 145 8.60 12.47 1.94
CA HIS A 145 9.20 11.64 2.98
C HIS A 145 10.40 10.88 2.40
N LEU A 146 11.61 11.27 2.82
CA LEU A 146 12.88 10.92 2.17
C LEU A 146 13.82 10.09 3.07
N ARG A 147 13.31 9.51 4.16
CA ARG A 147 14.15 8.85 5.18
C ARG A 147 14.42 7.37 4.93
N SER A 148 13.74 6.76 3.97
CA SER A 148 13.70 5.29 3.82
C SER A 148 14.79 4.78 2.88
N LYS A 149 16.07 4.92 3.30
CA LYS A 149 17.24 4.67 2.46
C LYS A 149 17.94 3.34 2.72
N ASP A 150 17.89 2.87 3.96
CA ASP A 150 18.66 1.71 4.43
C ASP A 150 18.25 0.42 3.69
N PRO A 151 19.17 -0.50 3.40
CA PRO A 151 18.85 -1.80 2.80
C PRO A 151 17.93 -2.62 3.73
N PHE A 152 17.07 -3.46 3.15
CA PHE A 152 16.26 -4.38 3.93
C PHE A 152 17.13 -5.41 4.64
N GLU A 153 16.86 -5.62 5.92
CA GLU A 153 17.51 -6.64 6.75
C GLU A 153 16.43 -7.48 7.43
N SER A 154 16.65 -8.80 7.53
CA SER A 154 15.67 -9.72 8.12
C SER A 154 15.74 -9.83 9.65
N ASP A 155 16.72 -9.19 10.28
CA ASP A 155 16.86 -9.16 11.74
C ASP A 155 15.69 -8.39 12.37
N GLU A 156 15.09 -8.95 13.43
CA GLU A 156 13.89 -8.40 14.05
C GLU A 156 14.11 -6.99 14.64
N SER A 157 15.29 -6.75 15.23
CA SER A 157 15.61 -5.45 15.83
C SER A 157 15.79 -4.38 14.76
N LEU A 158 16.41 -4.75 13.63
CA LEU A 158 16.59 -3.87 12.47
C LEU A 158 15.25 -3.61 11.77
N ILE A 159 14.39 -4.61 11.61
CA ILE A 159 13.01 -4.45 11.11
C ILE A 159 12.26 -3.43 11.97
N LYS A 160 12.27 -3.60 13.30
CA LYS A 160 11.59 -2.66 14.23
C LYS A 160 12.14 -1.24 14.10
N LYS A 161 13.46 -1.09 13.95
CA LYS A 161 14.11 0.22 13.74
C LYS A 161 13.65 0.86 12.43
N GLN A 162 13.69 0.11 11.32
CA GLN A 162 13.27 0.57 10.00
C GLN A 162 11.78 0.93 9.97
N MET A 163 10.91 0.13 10.57
CA MET A 163 9.47 0.43 10.69
C MET A 163 9.23 1.75 11.44
N GLY A 164 10.02 2.03 12.48
CA GLY A 164 9.90 3.26 13.27
C GLY A 164 10.15 4.54 12.45
N ILE A 165 11.15 4.54 11.58
CA ILE A 165 11.51 5.70 10.75
C ILE A 165 10.70 5.80 9.45
N SER A 166 10.06 4.71 9.02
CA SER A 166 9.28 4.61 7.79
C SER A 166 7.78 4.50 8.05
N PHE A 167 7.25 3.28 8.19
CA PHE A 167 5.82 3.02 8.31
C PHE A 167 5.16 3.79 9.45
N PHE A 168 5.69 3.70 10.68
CA PHE A 168 5.10 4.39 11.83
C PHE A 168 5.24 5.91 11.74
N SER A 169 6.33 6.41 11.15
CA SER A 169 6.49 7.83 10.87
C SER A 169 5.41 8.36 9.92
N VAL A 170 5.15 7.64 8.81
CA VAL A 170 4.09 7.99 7.85
C VAL A 170 2.69 7.80 8.47
N PHE A 171 2.50 6.78 9.29
CA PHE A 171 1.25 6.53 9.99
C PHE A 171 0.89 7.69 10.92
N HIS A 172 1.81 8.12 11.80
CA HIS A 172 1.57 9.26 12.70
C HIS A 172 1.37 10.57 11.95
N LEU A 173 2.13 10.79 10.87
CA LEU A 173 1.90 11.88 9.93
C LEU A 173 0.44 11.88 9.44
N CYS A 174 -0.04 10.76 8.91
CA CYS A 174 -1.40 10.67 8.37
C CYS A 174 -2.47 10.85 9.45
N GLN A 175 -2.27 10.29 10.64
CA GLN A 175 -3.18 10.50 11.78
C GLN A 175 -3.36 12.00 12.07
N GLU A 176 -2.26 12.76 12.14
CA GLU A 176 -2.35 14.20 12.41
C GLU A 176 -2.95 14.98 11.24
N LEU A 177 -2.65 14.62 9.98
CA LEU A 177 -3.29 15.24 8.82
C LEU A 177 -4.82 15.09 8.84
N LEU A 178 -5.32 13.92 9.26
CA LEU A 178 -6.75 13.66 9.40
C LEU A 178 -7.37 14.45 10.58
N GLU A 179 -6.68 14.56 11.72
CA GLU A 179 -7.16 15.33 12.87
C GLU A 179 -7.25 16.84 12.60
N GLN A 180 -6.34 17.38 11.78
CA GLN A 180 -6.29 18.82 11.50
C GLN A 180 -7.44 19.33 10.62
N LYS A 181 -8.27 18.44 10.05
CA LYS A 181 -9.39 18.78 9.15
C LYS A 181 -8.98 19.78 8.07
N ILE A 182 -7.84 19.51 7.44
CA ILE A 182 -7.21 20.41 6.47
C ILE A 182 -8.14 20.62 5.29
N GLN A 183 -8.31 21.88 4.87
CA GLN A 183 -9.04 22.22 3.66
C GLN A 183 -8.12 22.09 2.45
N GLY A 184 -8.56 21.37 1.41
CA GLY A 184 -7.78 21.12 0.20
C GLY A 184 -7.24 19.69 0.12
N THR A 185 -6.47 19.41 -0.92
CA THR A 185 -5.86 18.10 -1.15
C THR A 185 -4.39 18.12 -0.73
N ILE A 186 -3.98 17.07 -0.03
CA ILE A 186 -2.61 16.84 0.38
C ILE A 186 -2.05 15.67 -0.43
N GLN A 187 -0.87 15.88 -1.00
CA GLN A 187 -0.12 14.86 -1.70
C GLN A 187 1.11 14.46 -0.90
N ILE A 188 1.21 13.17 -0.58
CA ILE A 188 2.35 12.57 0.10
C ILE A 188 3.16 11.75 -0.90
N LEU A 189 4.39 12.16 -1.16
CA LEU A 189 5.36 11.41 -1.94
C LEU A 189 6.34 10.72 -0.99
N TYR A 190 6.20 9.41 -0.87
CA TYR A 190 7.07 8.58 -0.04
C TYR A 190 8.17 7.96 -0.89
N PHE A 191 9.42 8.39 -0.67
CA PHE A 191 10.58 7.91 -1.40
C PHE A 191 11.32 6.85 -0.59
N TYR A 192 11.74 5.79 -1.27
CA TYR A 192 12.53 4.74 -0.65
C TYR A 192 13.56 4.16 -1.62
N SER A 193 14.70 3.70 -1.09
CA SER A 193 15.66 2.92 -1.87
C SER A 193 15.00 1.62 -2.28
N GLY A 194 15.08 1.23 -3.56
CA GLY A 194 14.58 -0.06 -4.02
C GLY A 194 14.94 -0.35 -5.48
N SER A 195 15.43 -1.54 -5.74
CA SER A 195 15.71 -2.03 -7.11
C SER A 195 15.29 -3.50 -7.26
N THR A 196 15.43 -4.05 -8.47
CA THR A 196 15.22 -5.49 -8.73
C THR A 196 16.10 -6.37 -7.85
N GLU A 197 17.34 -5.96 -7.65
CA GLU A 197 18.35 -6.69 -6.88
C GLU A 197 18.22 -6.42 -5.39
N LYS A 198 17.90 -5.17 -5.01
CA LYS A 198 17.75 -4.73 -3.63
C LYS A 198 16.27 -4.55 -3.29
N ARG A 199 15.60 -5.68 -3.06
CA ARG A 199 14.16 -5.71 -2.72
C ARG A 199 13.92 -5.12 -1.33
N GLN A 200 12.85 -4.34 -1.22
CA GLN A 200 12.56 -3.53 -0.04
C GLN A 200 11.10 -3.73 0.41
N PRO A 201 10.77 -4.94 0.92
CA PRO A 201 9.39 -5.31 1.24
C PRO A 201 8.78 -4.38 2.29
N LEU A 202 9.55 -4.01 3.31
CA LEU A 202 9.11 -3.15 4.42
C LEU A 202 8.67 -1.77 3.94
N PHE A 203 9.48 -1.10 3.12
CA PHE A 203 9.15 0.23 2.59
C PHE A 203 8.03 0.16 1.54
N SER A 204 8.06 -0.85 0.66
CA SER A 204 7.03 -1.02 -0.38
C SER A 204 5.63 -1.28 0.20
N ALA A 205 5.52 -1.82 1.42
CA ALA A 205 4.23 -2.11 2.06
C ALA A 205 3.37 -0.85 2.28
N LEU A 206 3.96 0.35 2.34
CA LEU A 206 3.22 1.61 2.43
C LEU A 206 2.31 1.87 1.23
N SER A 207 2.55 1.22 0.07
CA SER A 207 1.62 1.23 -1.06
C SER A 207 0.21 0.79 -0.65
N GLY A 208 0.11 -0.32 0.08
CA GLY A 208 -1.16 -0.84 0.59
C GLY A 208 -1.82 0.12 1.58
N PHE A 209 -1.02 0.73 2.47
CA PHE A 209 -1.48 1.73 3.41
C PHE A 209 -2.07 2.96 2.71
N PHE A 210 -1.38 3.53 1.71
CA PHE A 210 -1.90 4.69 0.99
C PHE A 210 -3.15 4.38 0.15
N LYS A 211 -3.29 3.15 -0.35
CA LYS A 211 -4.52 2.69 -1.01
C LYS A 211 -5.69 2.68 -0.03
N ALA A 212 -5.50 2.18 1.19
CA ALA A 212 -6.51 2.20 2.25
C ALA A 212 -6.82 3.64 2.72
N LEU A 213 -5.79 4.45 3.00
CA LEU A 213 -5.94 5.85 3.44
C LEU A 213 -6.83 6.66 2.48
N ARG A 214 -6.67 6.44 1.17
CA ARG A 214 -7.46 7.11 0.14
C ARG A 214 -8.94 6.72 0.18
N MET A 215 -9.24 5.48 0.52
CA MET A 215 -10.63 5.02 0.69
C MET A 215 -11.28 5.65 1.93
N GLU A 216 -10.49 5.94 2.96
CA GLU A 216 -10.95 6.62 4.17
C GLU A 216 -11.09 8.13 3.99
N ASN A 217 -10.11 8.79 3.34
CA ASN A 217 -10.13 10.22 3.07
C ASN A 217 -9.50 10.56 1.70
N PRO A 218 -10.31 10.83 0.66
CA PRO A 218 -9.82 11.18 -0.68
C PRO A 218 -9.01 12.48 -0.74
N HIS A 219 -9.08 13.35 0.28
CA HIS A 219 -8.30 14.59 0.34
C HIS A 219 -6.84 14.37 0.76
N VAL A 220 -6.50 13.21 1.34
CA VAL A 220 -5.10 12.87 1.67
C VAL A 220 -4.68 11.71 0.79
N ALA A 221 -3.89 11.99 -0.23
CA ALA A 221 -3.42 11.00 -1.18
C ALA A 221 -1.92 10.79 -1.05
N GLY A 222 -1.50 9.55 -0.79
CA GLY A 222 -0.10 9.16 -0.86
C GLY A 222 0.20 8.23 -2.03
N ARG A 223 1.46 8.22 -2.46
CA ARG A 223 2.03 7.19 -3.34
C ARG A 223 3.48 6.90 -2.97
N THR A 224 3.92 5.69 -3.33
CA THR A 224 5.29 5.24 -3.12
C THR A 224 6.14 5.44 -4.37
N ILE A 225 7.40 5.84 -4.19
CA ILE A 225 8.37 6.07 -5.27
C ILE A 225 9.67 5.36 -4.89
N ALA A 226 9.96 4.26 -5.56
CA ALA A 226 11.20 3.51 -5.40
C ALA A 226 12.32 4.15 -6.23
N LEU A 227 13.51 4.29 -5.65
CA LEU A 227 14.69 4.83 -6.33
C LEU A 227 15.83 3.82 -6.34
N SER A 228 16.45 3.62 -7.50
CA SER A 228 17.75 2.92 -7.60
C SER A 228 18.93 3.84 -7.29
N ASP A 229 18.82 5.13 -7.60
CA ASP A 229 19.82 6.16 -7.31
C ASP A 229 19.16 7.38 -6.66
N TRP A 230 19.74 7.85 -5.55
CA TRP A 230 19.27 9.04 -4.84
C TRP A 230 19.83 10.35 -5.40
N ASN A 231 20.83 10.29 -6.28
CA ASN A 231 21.38 11.49 -6.92
C ASN A 231 20.36 12.16 -7.86
N GLU A 232 19.41 11.39 -8.40
CA GLU A 232 18.35 11.86 -9.30
C GLU A 232 17.15 12.49 -8.54
N ILE A 233 17.18 12.53 -7.20
CA ILE A 233 16.05 13.00 -6.39
C ILE A 233 15.59 14.42 -6.73
N PRO A 234 16.45 15.43 -7.01
CA PRO A 234 15.98 16.79 -7.27
C PRO A 234 15.09 16.87 -8.51
N GLU A 235 15.54 16.26 -9.61
CA GLU A 235 14.80 16.19 -10.87
C GLU A 235 13.49 15.43 -10.70
N ILE A 236 13.56 14.23 -10.09
CA ILE A 236 12.39 13.38 -9.87
C ILE A 236 11.34 14.10 -9.01
N VAL A 237 11.76 14.77 -7.92
CA VAL A 237 10.82 15.50 -7.06
C VAL A 237 10.12 16.63 -7.81
N SER A 238 10.85 17.41 -8.62
CA SER A 238 10.25 18.50 -9.38
C SER A 238 9.20 18.00 -10.39
N ASP A 239 9.47 16.87 -11.04
CA ASP A 239 8.54 16.28 -11.99
C ASP A 239 7.34 15.64 -11.30
N GLU A 240 7.58 14.85 -10.24
CA GLU A 240 6.54 14.10 -9.54
C GLU A 240 5.55 15.00 -8.81
N LEU A 241 5.99 16.14 -8.28
CA LEU A 241 5.10 17.12 -7.65
C LEU A 241 4.07 17.72 -8.62
N LYS A 242 4.34 17.69 -9.93
CA LYS A 242 3.40 18.16 -10.96
C LYS A 242 2.43 17.06 -11.38
N ILE A 243 2.72 15.79 -11.11
CA ILE A 243 1.95 14.64 -11.60
C ILE A 243 0.75 14.36 -10.68
N LEU A 244 -0.45 14.36 -11.26
CA LEU A 244 -1.71 14.14 -10.53
C LEU A 244 -2.13 12.66 -10.42
N ASN A 245 -1.45 11.76 -11.12
CA ASN A 245 -1.72 10.32 -11.03
C ASN A 245 -1.38 9.78 -9.64
N ARG A 246 -1.86 8.59 -9.32
CA ARG A 246 -1.86 8.10 -7.94
C ARG A 246 -1.29 6.70 -7.80
N GLU A 247 -0.36 6.40 -8.67
CA GLU A 247 0.16 5.05 -8.92
C GLU A 247 1.48 4.86 -8.18
N ASP A 248 1.82 3.62 -7.87
CA ASP A 248 3.13 3.31 -7.29
C ASP A 248 4.18 3.37 -8.40
N ILE A 249 5.28 4.07 -8.14
CA ILE A 249 6.31 4.41 -9.12
C ILE A 249 7.64 3.77 -8.73
N CYS A 250 8.42 3.41 -9.74
CA CYS A 250 9.83 3.04 -9.57
C CYS A 250 10.65 3.74 -10.64
N TYR A 251 11.69 4.44 -10.21
CA TYR A 251 12.73 4.94 -11.10
C TYR A 251 13.88 3.95 -11.15
N ARG A 252 14.23 3.52 -12.36
CA ARG A 252 15.30 2.57 -12.62
C ARG A 252 15.92 2.84 -13.98
N ASP A 253 17.25 2.89 -14.06
CA ASP A 253 18.00 3.10 -15.30
C ASP A 253 17.52 4.36 -16.07
N GLY A 254 17.23 5.44 -15.34
CA GLY A 254 16.69 6.70 -15.89
C GLY A 254 15.23 6.63 -16.35
N LYS A 255 14.52 5.51 -16.11
CA LYS A 255 13.13 5.30 -16.56
C LYS A 255 12.14 5.35 -15.41
N ARG A 256 11.01 6.01 -15.65
CA ARG A 256 9.85 6.04 -14.75
C ARG A 256 8.90 4.88 -15.04
N LEU A 257 8.91 3.87 -14.20
CA LEU A 257 8.03 2.70 -14.26
C LEU A 257 6.83 2.88 -13.34
N THR A 258 5.68 2.37 -13.75
CA THR A 258 4.44 2.37 -12.97
C THR A 258 3.96 0.94 -12.72
N LEU A 259 3.50 0.66 -11.50
CA LEU A 259 2.96 -0.64 -11.12
C LEU A 259 1.51 -0.80 -11.62
N ARG A 260 1.25 -1.80 -12.46
CA ARG A 260 -0.07 -2.15 -13.00
C ARG A 260 -0.42 -3.59 -12.68
N LEU A 261 -1.72 -3.90 -12.59
CA LEU A 261 -2.20 -5.28 -12.63
C LEU A 261 -2.43 -5.65 -14.08
N ALA A 262 -1.70 -6.65 -14.57
CA ALA A 262 -1.91 -7.22 -15.89
C ALA A 262 -2.58 -8.59 -15.75
N GLU A 263 -3.62 -8.80 -16.55
CA GLU A 263 -4.23 -10.11 -16.69
C GLU A 263 -3.25 -11.07 -17.38
N PHE A 264 -3.20 -12.31 -16.92
CA PHE A 264 -2.45 -13.38 -17.56
C PHE A 264 -3.26 -14.67 -17.57
N HIS A 265 -2.90 -15.58 -18.48
CA HIS A 265 -3.52 -16.89 -18.59
C HIS A 265 -2.58 -17.93 -17.99
N LEU A 266 -3.10 -18.81 -17.12
CA LEU A 266 -2.35 -19.99 -16.72
C LEU A 266 -2.33 -20.97 -17.89
N GLU A 267 -1.13 -21.35 -18.34
CA GLU A 267 -0.97 -22.47 -19.26
C GLU A 267 -1.50 -23.74 -18.59
N THR A 268 -2.59 -24.30 -19.14
CA THR A 268 -3.25 -25.50 -18.58
C THR A 268 -2.52 -26.80 -18.93
N ASP A 269 -1.54 -26.73 -19.82
CA ASP A 269 -0.84 -27.90 -20.40
C ASP A 269 0.54 -28.15 -19.79
N ALA A 270 0.95 -27.36 -18.79
CA ALA A 270 2.13 -27.67 -18.00
C ALA A 270 1.95 -29.04 -17.32
N PRO A 271 2.95 -29.95 -17.37
CA PRO A 271 2.82 -31.27 -16.77
C PRO A 271 2.43 -31.11 -15.30
N LYS A 272 1.33 -31.77 -14.92
CA LYS A 272 0.90 -31.89 -13.51
C LYS A 272 1.91 -32.75 -12.77
N SER A 273 3.13 -32.25 -12.58
CA SER A 273 4.03 -32.80 -11.58
C SER A 273 3.28 -32.76 -10.26
N MET A 274 3.26 -33.88 -9.55
CA MET A 274 2.63 -33.97 -8.24
C MET A 274 3.26 -32.88 -7.35
N LEU A 275 2.52 -31.79 -7.11
CA LEU A 275 3.03 -30.60 -6.43
C LEU A 275 3.39 -30.91 -4.97
N PHE A 276 2.74 -31.92 -4.41
CA PHE A 276 2.96 -32.42 -3.06
C PHE A 276 3.70 -33.75 -3.09
N LYS A 277 4.71 -33.87 -2.24
CA LYS A 277 5.48 -35.09 -2.02
C LYS A 277 4.70 -36.05 -1.13
N GLN A 278 4.72 -37.32 -1.53
CA GLN A 278 4.34 -38.45 -0.68
C GLN A 278 5.11 -38.43 0.65
N ARG A 279 4.39 -38.61 1.77
CA ARG A 279 4.94 -38.51 3.13
C ARG A 279 5.65 -37.17 3.43
N GLY A 280 5.31 -36.10 2.72
CA GLY A 280 5.84 -34.75 2.98
C GLY A 280 5.30 -34.16 4.28
N VAL A 281 6.13 -33.37 4.96
CA VAL A 281 5.74 -32.60 6.16
C VAL A 281 5.54 -31.15 5.76
N TYR A 282 4.34 -30.61 6.01
CA TYR A 282 3.95 -29.24 5.63
C TYR A 282 3.51 -28.43 6.85
N LEU A 283 4.03 -27.21 6.98
CA LEU A 283 3.59 -26.24 7.99
C LEU A 283 2.59 -25.27 7.37
N ILE A 284 1.39 -25.16 7.96
CA ILE A 284 0.33 -24.26 7.50
C ILE A 284 0.01 -23.29 8.64
N THR A 285 0.50 -22.06 8.54
CA THR A 285 0.17 -20.99 9.49
C THR A 285 -1.30 -20.63 9.37
N GLY A 286 -2.03 -20.58 10.48
CA GLY A 286 -3.49 -20.39 10.46
C GLY A 286 -4.26 -21.61 9.93
N GLY A 287 -3.68 -22.82 10.00
CA GLY A 287 -4.25 -24.07 9.45
C GLY A 287 -5.63 -24.45 9.98
N ALA A 288 -5.99 -24.03 11.19
CA ALA A 288 -7.33 -24.26 11.75
C ALA A 288 -8.40 -23.27 11.23
N GLY A 289 -8.01 -22.24 10.46
CA GLY A 289 -8.94 -21.30 9.84
C GLY A 289 -9.57 -21.85 8.56
N GLY A 290 -10.60 -21.17 8.04
CA GLY A 290 -11.37 -21.65 6.88
C GLY A 290 -10.52 -21.93 5.62
N LEU A 291 -9.60 -21.02 5.26
CA LEU A 291 -8.67 -21.24 4.14
C LEU A 291 -7.61 -22.29 4.47
N GLY A 292 -7.07 -22.27 5.69
CA GLY A 292 -6.04 -23.22 6.13
C GLY A 292 -6.54 -24.66 6.11
N LEU A 293 -7.77 -24.90 6.57
CA LEU A 293 -8.40 -26.23 6.58
C LEU A 293 -8.66 -26.71 5.15
N ALA A 294 -9.20 -25.85 4.28
CA ALA A 294 -9.45 -26.19 2.88
C ALA A 294 -8.15 -26.57 2.13
N ILE A 295 -7.05 -25.86 2.39
CA ILE A 295 -5.73 -26.19 1.82
C ILE A 295 -5.22 -27.52 2.40
N SER A 296 -5.36 -27.73 3.71
CA SER A 296 -4.93 -28.96 4.39
C SER A 296 -5.66 -30.20 3.81
N GLU A 297 -6.99 -30.13 3.66
CA GLU A 297 -7.79 -31.19 3.03
C GLU A 297 -7.39 -31.44 1.58
N HIS A 298 -7.03 -30.38 0.84
CA HIS A 298 -6.58 -30.50 -0.54
C HIS A 298 -5.24 -31.24 -0.66
N ILE A 299 -4.29 -30.94 0.24
CA ILE A 299 -2.98 -31.61 0.29
C ILE A 299 -3.18 -33.10 0.61
N VAL A 300 -3.97 -33.43 1.65
CA VAL A 300 -4.24 -34.82 2.06
C VAL A 300 -4.90 -35.65 0.95
N LYS A 301 -5.69 -35.03 0.06
CA LYS A 301 -6.30 -35.73 -1.08
C LYS A 301 -5.32 -36.01 -2.23
N GLN A 302 -4.14 -35.38 -2.24
CA GLN A 302 -3.14 -35.53 -3.30
C GLN A 302 -1.92 -36.35 -2.90
N VAL A 303 -1.79 -36.70 -1.62
CA VAL A 303 -0.70 -37.53 -1.07
C VAL A 303 -1.25 -38.76 -0.37
#